data_AF-A0A936CDN0-F1
#
_entry.id   AF-A0A936CDN0-F1
#
_cell.length_a   1.000
_cell.length_b   1.000
_cell.length_c   1.000
_cell.angle_alpha   90.00
_cell.angle_beta   90.00
_cell.angle_gamma   90.00
#
_symmetry.space_group_name_H-M   'P 1'
#
loop_
_entity.id
_entity.type
_entity.pdbx_description
1 polymer ?
#
loop_
_entity_poly.entity_id
_entity_poly.type
_entity_poly.pdbx_seq_one_letter_code
_entity_poly.pdbx_strand_id
1 'polypeptide(L)'
;MKHRTLVRTATAIASVALGLGAPAALHAQDGDGPAVGAVAPDFTVRPVTKDGAAAAPMTLSAMKGKTVVIAFFPKARTPGCTTQMTAYRDQYPDLFNGGKNVALLGVSTDSDADLTAWAKEAGFPFAFVSDHDGKIGKAYGALTPLRMGFSKRLLFVVGPDGKVAYKATPFRQSSAEAYTELAQAIDKVASK
;
A
#
# COMPACT_ATOMS: atom_id res chain seq x y z
N MET A 1 77.88 14.38 17.57
CA MET A 1 77.38 14.25 18.95
C MET A 1 75.92 14.72 18.95
N LYS A 2 74.85 14.00 19.29
CA LYS A 2 74.53 12.62 19.74
C LYS A 2 73.13 12.33 19.12
N HIS A 3 72.99 11.37 18.21
CA HIS A 3 72.43 10.03 18.41
C HIS A 3 70.96 9.90 18.88
N ARG A 4 70.16 9.27 17.98
CA ARG A 4 69.07 8.29 18.20
C ARG A 4 67.76 8.87 18.77
N THR A 5 66.55 8.45 18.38
CA THR A 5 66.06 7.07 18.17
C THR A 5 64.74 7.08 17.39
N LEU A 6 64.58 6.15 16.43
CA LEU A 6 63.31 5.74 15.83
C LEU A 6 62.44 4.93 16.82
N VAL A 7 61.14 5.20 16.88
CA VAL A 7 60.11 4.28 17.41
C VAL A 7 58.89 4.41 16.48
N ARG A 8 58.74 3.49 15.51
CA ARG A 8 57.89 2.27 15.55
C ARG A 8 56.38 2.54 15.67
N THR A 9 55.72 2.46 14.50
CA THR A 9 54.46 1.74 14.22
C THR A 9 53.42 1.60 15.33
N ALA A 10 52.22 2.15 15.09
CA ALA A 10 50.97 1.55 15.53
C ALA A 10 49.89 1.80 14.46
N THR A 11 49.67 0.80 13.60
CA THR A 11 48.51 0.71 12.73
C THR A 11 47.30 0.39 13.61
N ALA A 12 46.31 1.28 13.68
CA ALA A 12 45.02 0.95 14.28
C ALA A 12 44.08 0.44 13.17
N ILE A 13 43.71 -0.84 13.27
CA ILE A 13 42.67 -1.51 12.49
C ILE A 13 41.35 -1.41 13.28
N ALA A 14 40.24 -1.45 12.53
CA ALA A 14 38.83 -1.60 12.93
C ALA A 14 38.14 -0.28 13.32
N SER A 15 37.10 0.13 12.61
CA SER A 15 35.83 -0.62 12.65
C SER A 15 35.05 -0.47 11.36
N VAL A 16 34.72 -1.60 10.72
CA VAL A 16 33.60 -1.67 9.78
C VAL A 16 32.34 -1.57 10.63
N ALA A 17 31.69 -0.41 10.59
CA ALA A 17 30.30 -0.34 11.02
C ALA A 17 29.47 -1.06 9.96
N LEU A 18 29.15 -2.34 10.20
CA LEU A 18 27.97 -2.96 9.61
C LEU A 18 26.77 -2.18 10.13
N GLY A 19 26.37 -1.15 9.39
CA GLY A 19 25.06 -0.55 9.55
C GLY A 19 24.03 -1.60 9.20
N LEU A 20 23.50 -2.26 10.23
CA LEU A 20 22.20 -2.93 10.16
C LEU A 20 21.23 -1.91 9.60
N GLY A 21 20.80 -2.10 8.34
CA GLY A 21 19.73 -1.29 7.76
C GLY A 21 18.53 -1.37 8.69
N ALA A 22 18.20 -0.25 9.33
CA ALA A 22 17.00 -0.14 10.12
C ALA A 22 15.79 -0.52 9.25
N PRO A 23 14.76 -1.19 9.80
CA PRO A 23 13.51 -1.33 9.09
C PRO A 23 13.03 0.09 8.75
N ALA A 24 12.70 0.33 7.48
CA ALA A 24 12.18 1.61 7.02
C ALA A 24 10.99 1.98 7.91
N ALA A 25 11.24 2.87 8.87
CA ALA A 25 10.21 3.34 9.77
C ALA A 25 9.13 3.96 8.89
N LEU A 26 7.90 3.54 9.12
CA LEU A 26 6.70 4.14 8.58
C LEU A 26 6.74 5.62 8.97
N HIS A 27 7.27 6.50 8.11
CA HIS A 27 7.21 7.94 8.34
C HIS A 27 5.73 8.32 8.19
N ALA A 28 5.02 8.35 9.32
CA ALA A 28 3.67 8.85 9.39
C ALA A 28 3.68 10.30 8.91
N GLN A 29 2.99 10.56 7.80
CA GLN A 29 2.68 11.90 7.33
C GLN A 29 1.33 12.28 7.95
N ASP A 30 1.30 13.20 8.90
CA ASP A 30 0.04 13.83 9.29
C ASP A 30 -0.41 14.73 8.10
N GLY A 31 -1.50 14.38 7.40
CA GLY A 31 -1.96 15.12 6.20
C GLY A 31 -2.69 14.28 5.14
N ASP A 32 -2.79 14.81 3.90
CA ASP A 32 -3.49 14.24 2.73
C ASP A 32 -2.81 12.98 2.09
N GLY A 33 -2.05 12.23 2.88
CA GLY A 33 -1.26 11.07 2.45
C GLY A 33 -0.07 11.44 1.55
N PRO A 34 0.64 10.43 1.00
CA PRO A 34 1.81 10.66 0.15
C PRO A 34 1.45 11.47 -1.12
N ALA A 35 2.37 12.34 -1.54
CA ALA A 35 2.25 13.10 -2.79
C ALA A 35 2.54 12.20 -4.01
N VAL A 36 2.02 12.58 -5.18
CA VAL A 36 2.42 11.96 -6.45
C VAL A 36 3.91 12.18 -6.67
N GLY A 37 4.62 11.12 -7.07
CA GLY A 37 6.07 11.07 -7.22
C GLY A 37 6.84 10.69 -5.95
N ALA A 38 6.20 10.72 -4.77
CA ALA A 38 6.81 10.24 -3.53
C ALA A 38 6.85 8.71 -3.48
N VAL A 39 7.82 8.16 -2.75
CA VAL A 39 7.82 6.72 -2.41
C VAL A 39 6.57 6.42 -1.59
N ALA A 40 5.84 5.38 -1.97
CA ALA A 40 4.65 4.96 -1.24
C ALA A 40 5.05 4.46 0.18
N PRO A 41 4.35 4.88 1.25
CA PRO A 41 4.60 4.36 2.59
C PRO A 41 4.50 2.83 2.60
N ASP A 42 5.58 2.18 3.01
CA ASP A 42 5.68 0.73 3.00
C ASP A 42 4.86 0.11 4.12
N PHE A 43 4.35 -1.10 3.93
CA PHE A 43 3.68 -1.85 4.99
C PHE A 43 3.80 -3.34 4.73
N THR A 44 3.80 -4.11 5.82
CA THR A 44 3.79 -5.57 5.78
C THR A 44 2.52 -6.08 6.44
N VAL A 45 1.72 -6.84 5.70
CA VAL A 45 0.44 -7.38 6.17
C VAL A 45 0.20 -8.78 5.61
N ARG A 46 -0.64 -9.54 6.29
CA ARG A 46 -1.21 -10.77 5.72
C ARG A 46 -2.57 -10.42 5.11
N PRO A 47 -2.70 -10.34 3.78
CA PRO A 47 -3.97 -10.02 3.16
C PRO A 47 -4.93 -11.21 3.24
N VAL A 48 -6.21 -10.93 3.06
CA VAL A 48 -7.27 -11.94 2.95
C VAL A 48 -7.94 -11.89 1.58
N THR A 49 -8.43 -13.02 1.12
CA THR A 49 -9.24 -13.15 -0.10
C THR A 49 -10.52 -13.93 0.23
N LYS A 50 -11.37 -14.16 -0.78
CA LYS A 50 -12.53 -15.06 -0.66
C LYS A 50 -12.17 -16.49 -0.20
N ASP A 51 -10.92 -16.89 -0.36
CA ASP A 51 -10.41 -18.22 -0.02
C ASP A 51 -9.73 -18.26 1.37
N GLY A 52 -9.68 -17.12 2.08
CA GLY A 52 -9.09 -16.98 3.40
C GLY A 52 -7.84 -16.11 3.42
N ALA A 53 -7.10 -16.17 4.54
CA ALA A 53 -5.85 -15.44 4.70
C ALA A 53 -4.74 -16.04 3.81
N ALA A 54 -3.90 -15.18 3.24
CA ALA A 54 -2.73 -15.62 2.48
C ALA A 54 -1.76 -16.43 3.35
N ALA A 55 -1.08 -17.40 2.73
CA ALA A 55 -0.11 -18.28 3.42
C ALA A 55 1.10 -17.53 3.99
N ALA A 56 1.51 -16.43 3.34
CA ALA A 56 2.61 -15.58 3.78
C ALA A 56 2.17 -14.11 3.81
N PRO A 57 2.79 -13.28 4.67
CA PRO A 57 2.62 -11.83 4.58
C PRO A 57 3.21 -11.29 3.27
N MET A 58 2.66 -10.18 2.79
CA MET A 58 3.23 -9.36 1.72
C MET A 58 3.78 -8.06 2.28
N THR A 59 4.84 -7.54 1.65
CA THR A 59 5.36 -6.20 1.89
C THR A 59 5.20 -5.38 0.61
N LEU A 60 4.67 -4.16 0.69
CA LEU A 60 4.43 -3.33 -0.49
C LEU A 60 5.71 -3.11 -1.31
N SER A 61 6.84 -2.81 -0.65
CA SER A 61 8.13 -2.61 -1.33
C SER A 61 8.65 -3.86 -2.05
N ALA A 62 8.23 -5.06 -1.64
CA ALA A 62 8.53 -6.32 -2.34
C ALA A 62 7.68 -6.53 -3.59
N MET A 63 6.66 -5.70 -3.82
CA MET A 63 5.81 -5.73 -5.02
C MET A 63 6.34 -4.85 -6.17
N LYS A 64 7.53 -4.26 -6.04
CA LYS A 64 8.20 -3.55 -7.14
C LYS A 64 8.25 -4.42 -8.41
N GLY A 65 8.14 -3.78 -9.56
CA GLY A 65 7.90 -4.45 -10.85
C GLY A 65 6.43 -4.72 -11.15
N LYS A 66 5.50 -4.42 -10.22
CA LYS A 66 4.05 -4.46 -10.44
C LYS A 66 3.42 -3.11 -10.12
N THR A 67 2.30 -2.81 -10.76
CA THR A 67 1.41 -1.73 -10.35
C THR A 67 0.56 -2.20 -9.17
N VAL A 68 0.39 -1.36 -8.15
CA VAL A 68 -0.46 -1.67 -6.99
C VAL A 68 -1.48 -0.55 -6.79
N VAL A 69 -2.76 -0.89 -6.83
CA VAL A 69 -3.86 0.00 -6.50
C VAL A 69 -4.28 -0.24 -5.06
N ILE A 70 -4.18 0.79 -4.23
CA ILE A 70 -4.57 0.76 -2.82
C ILE A 70 -5.85 1.58 -2.68
N ALA A 71 -6.97 0.90 -2.44
CA ALA A 71 -8.29 1.50 -2.34
C ALA A 71 -8.79 1.46 -0.89
N PHE A 72 -8.67 2.58 -0.18
CA PHE A 72 -9.22 2.73 1.16
C PHE A 72 -10.74 2.92 1.09
N PHE A 73 -11.47 2.25 1.98
CA PHE A 73 -12.92 2.39 2.07
C PHE A 73 -13.38 2.43 3.54
N PRO A 74 -14.47 3.16 3.87
CA PRO A 74 -14.88 3.33 5.26
C PRO A 74 -15.24 2.06 6.03
N LYS A 75 -16.06 1.18 5.44
CA LYS A 75 -16.61 0.00 6.12
C LYS A 75 -17.20 -1.00 5.14
N ALA A 76 -16.90 -2.28 5.34
CA ALA A 76 -17.44 -3.38 4.56
C ALA A 76 -18.98 -3.42 4.64
N ARG A 77 -19.62 -3.94 3.58
CA ARG A 77 -21.09 -4.11 3.47
C ARG A 77 -21.93 -2.83 3.61
N THR A 78 -21.33 -1.64 3.61
CA THR A 78 -22.08 -0.38 3.54
C THR A 78 -22.39 0.00 2.09
N PRO A 79 -23.53 0.64 1.77
CA PRO A 79 -24.00 0.81 0.39
C PRO A 79 -22.95 1.37 -0.57
N GLY A 80 -22.30 2.49 -0.23
CA GLY A 80 -21.28 3.10 -1.10
C GLY A 80 -20.02 2.26 -1.26
N CYS A 81 -19.62 1.49 -0.24
CA CYS A 81 -18.46 0.59 -0.34
C CYS A 81 -18.80 -0.65 -1.16
N THR A 82 -20.02 -1.18 -1.02
CA THR A 82 -20.53 -2.27 -1.85
C THR A 82 -20.60 -1.85 -3.31
N THR A 83 -21.08 -0.63 -3.62
CA THR A 83 -21.03 -0.09 -4.99
C THR A 83 -19.60 -0.05 -5.53
N GLN A 84 -18.65 0.49 -4.75
CA GLN A 84 -17.26 0.60 -5.18
C GLN A 84 -16.61 -0.77 -5.45
N MET A 85 -16.69 -1.70 -4.51
CA MET A 85 -16.00 -3.00 -4.62
C MET A 85 -16.64 -3.91 -5.67
N THR A 86 -17.96 -3.81 -5.86
CA THR A 86 -18.66 -4.48 -6.96
C THR A 86 -18.22 -3.92 -8.31
N ALA A 87 -18.12 -2.60 -8.46
CA ALA A 87 -17.62 -2.01 -9.71
C ALA A 87 -16.18 -2.46 -10.03
N TYR A 88 -15.32 -2.57 -9.00
CA TYR A 88 -13.97 -3.13 -9.20
C TYR A 88 -13.97 -4.59 -9.60
N ARG A 89 -14.86 -5.41 -9.03
CA ARG A 89 -15.02 -6.83 -9.42
C ARG A 89 -15.45 -6.93 -10.88
N ASP A 90 -16.47 -6.18 -11.26
CA ASP A 90 -17.07 -6.29 -12.59
C ASP A 90 -16.12 -5.79 -13.68
N GLN A 91 -15.26 -4.81 -13.35
CA GLN A 91 -14.21 -4.28 -14.24
C GLN A 91 -12.85 -4.97 -14.05
N TYR A 92 -12.74 -6.00 -13.20
CA TYR A 92 -11.46 -6.61 -12.84
C TYR A 92 -10.63 -7.13 -14.03
N PRO A 93 -11.23 -7.80 -15.02
CA PRO A 93 -10.50 -8.26 -16.20
C PRO A 93 -9.80 -7.13 -16.95
N ASP A 94 -10.47 -5.98 -17.10
CA ASP A 94 -10.01 -4.89 -17.97
C ASP A 94 -9.22 -3.84 -17.18
N LEU A 95 -9.82 -3.26 -16.13
CA LEU A 95 -9.23 -2.18 -15.35
C LEU A 95 -7.99 -2.61 -14.55
N PHE A 96 -7.97 -3.86 -14.09
CA PHE A 96 -6.89 -4.41 -13.27
C PHE A 96 -6.17 -5.56 -13.98
N ASN A 97 -6.31 -5.70 -15.30
CA ASN A 97 -5.68 -6.75 -16.11
C ASN A 97 -5.87 -8.18 -15.53
N GLY A 98 -7.03 -8.45 -14.92
CA GLY A 98 -7.31 -9.71 -14.23
C GLY A 98 -6.33 -10.06 -13.10
N GLY A 99 -5.65 -9.07 -12.52
CA GLY A 99 -4.61 -9.25 -11.50
C GLY A 99 -3.19 -9.46 -12.06
N LYS A 100 -3.02 -9.49 -13.39
CA LYS A 100 -1.71 -9.68 -14.03
C LYS A 100 -0.92 -8.37 -13.97
N ASN A 101 0.10 -8.34 -13.12
CA ASN A 101 0.99 -7.19 -12.89
C ASN A 101 0.29 -5.90 -12.40
N VAL A 102 -1.01 -5.94 -12.15
CA VAL A 102 -1.79 -4.90 -11.48
C VAL A 102 -2.49 -5.55 -10.29
N ALA A 103 -2.05 -5.26 -9.07
CA ALA A 103 -2.69 -5.77 -7.86
C ALA A 103 -3.68 -4.73 -7.30
N LEU A 104 -4.90 -5.15 -6.97
CA LEU A 104 -5.86 -4.34 -6.24
C LEU A 104 -5.92 -4.79 -4.78
N LEU A 105 -5.74 -3.84 -3.85
CA LEU A 105 -5.85 -4.02 -2.41
C LEU A 105 -6.97 -3.13 -1.87
N GLY A 106 -8.06 -3.74 -1.39
CA GLY A 106 -9.08 -3.03 -0.62
C GLY A 106 -8.65 -2.91 0.84
N VAL A 107 -8.61 -1.70 1.40
CA VAL A 107 -8.13 -1.46 2.78
C VAL A 107 -9.20 -0.79 3.64
N SER A 108 -9.51 -1.39 4.79
CA SER A 108 -10.34 -0.79 5.82
C SER A 108 -9.92 -1.26 7.21
N THR A 109 -10.52 -0.71 8.24
CA THR A 109 -10.35 -1.10 9.65
C THR A 109 -11.20 -2.32 10.04
N ASP A 110 -11.90 -2.95 9.08
CA ASP A 110 -12.66 -4.18 9.31
C ASP A 110 -11.74 -5.35 9.66
N SER A 111 -12.25 -6.34 10.40
CA SER A 111 -11.46 -7.52 10.76
C SER A 111 -11.17 -8.41 9.55
N ASP A 112 -10.11 -9.22 9.63
CA ASP A 112 -9.79 -10.25 8.62
C ASP A 112 -10.98 -11.19 8.36
N ALA A 113 -11.69 -11.56 9.42
CA ALA A 113 -12.87 -12.43 9.33
C ALA A 113 -14.00 -11.76 8.54
N ASP A 114 -14.29 -10.49 8.83
CA ASP A 114 -15.35 -9.74 8.15
C ASP A 114 -15.04 -9.55 6.66
N LEU A 115 -13.78 -9.21 6.35
CA LEU A 115 -13.30 -9.00 4.98
C LEU A 115 -13.27 -10.29 4.18
N THR A 116 -12.81 -11.40 4.78
CA THR A 116 -12.82 -12.74 4.16
C THR A 116 -14.24 -13.16 3.82
N ALA A 117 -15.16 -13.05 4.78
CA ALA A 117 -16.56 -13.41 4.59
C ALA A 117 -17.20 -12.56 3.49
N TRP A 118 -16.95 -11.25 3.49
CA TRP A 118 -17.52 -10.35 2.48
C TRP A 118 -16.96 -10.64 1.08
N ALA A 119 -15.65 -10.87 0.96
CA ALA A 119 -15.03 -11.25 -0.30
C ALA A 119 -15.61 -12.54 -0.87
N LYS A 120 -15.89 -13.52 0.00
CA LYS A 120 -16.55 -14.78 -0.38
C LYS A 120 -17.99 -14.59 -0.81
N GLU A 121 -18.79 -13.87 -0.02
CA GLU A 121 -20.20 -13.59 -0.32
C GLU A 121 -20.38 -12.86 -1.65
N ALA A 122 -19.53 -11.87 -1.93
CA ALA A 122 -19.65 -11.02 -3.11
C ALA A 122 -18.80 -11.49 -4.31
N GLY A 123 -18.02 -12.56 -4.16
CA GLY A 123 -17.19 -13.11 -5.23
C GLY A 123 -16.09 -12.17 -5.70
N PHE A 124 -15.45 -11.42 -4.78
CA PHE A 124 -14.40 -10.48 -5.14
C PHE A 124 -13.09 -11.23 -5.53
N PRO A 125 -12.51 -10.96 -6.71
CA PRO A 125 -11.32 -11.66 -7.21
C PRO A 125 -9.99 -11.04 -6.73
N PHE A 126 -10.06 -10.04 -5.85
CA PHE A 126 -8.92 -9.28 -5.36
C PHE A 126 -8.78 -9.40 -3.83
N ALA A 127 -7.64 -8.92 -3.33
CA ALA A 127 -7.27 -9.05 -1.93
C ALA A 127 -7.75 -7.86 -1.09
N PHE A 128 -8.00 -8.13 0.19
CA PHE A 128 -8.31 -7.14 1.21
C PHE A 128 -7.23 -7.11 2.30
N VAL A 129 -7.08 -5.96 2.93
CA VAL A 129 -6.18 -5.71 4.05
C VAL A 129 -6.98 -5.15 5.21
N SER A 130 -6.95 -5.85 6.34
CA SER A 130 -7.39 -5.33 7.63
C SER A 130 -6.31 -4.39 8.20
N ASP A 131 -6.68 -3.11 8.33
CA ASP A 131 -5.92 -2.06 9.00
C ASP A 131 -6.53 -1.80 10.39
N HIS A 132 -6.76 -2.87 11.17
CA HIS A 132 -7.45 -2.79 12.45
C HIS A 132 -6.77 -1.84 13.45
N ASP A 133 -5.45 -1.67 13.38
CA ASP A 133 -4.70 -0.73 14.23
C ASP A 133 -4.55 0.68 13.63
N GLY A 134 -5.08 0.89 12.41
CA GLY A 134 -5.12 2.18 11.72
C GLY A 134 -3.77 2.70 11.23
N LYS A 135 -2.68 1.92 11.32
CA LYS A 135 -1.33 2.40 10.98
C LYS A 135 -1.19 2.69 9.49
N ILE A 136 -1.74 1.84 8.64
CA ILE A 136 -1.68 2.02 7.18
C ILE A 136 -2.52 3.23 6.80
N GLY A 137 -3.74 3.32 7.32
CA GLY A 137 -4.62 4.45 7.14
C GLY A 137 -4.00 5.75 7.61
N LYS A 138 -3.28 5.76 8.74
CA LYS A 138 -2.55 6.95 9.20
C LYS A 138 -1.44 7.34 8.22
N ALA A 139 -0.61 6.39 7.78
CA ALA A 139 0.49 6.67 6.84
C ALA A 139 0.00 7.21 5.48
N TYR A 140 -1.19 6.81 5.05
CA TYR A 140 -1.82 7.26 3.81
C TYR A 140 -2.83 8.41 3.99
N GLY A 141 -2.96 8.98 5.20
CA GLY A 141 -3.92 10.06 5.46
C GLY A 141 -5.39 9.65 5.42
N ALA A 142 -5.66 8.34 5.35
CA ALA A 142 -6.98 7.74 5.26
C ALA A 142 -7.65 7.51 6.62
N LEU A 143 -6.93 7.51 7.75
CA LEU A 143 -7.59 7.32 9.05
C LEU A 143 -8.47 8.52 9.43
N THR A 144 -9.71 8.29 9.87
CA THR A 144 -10.62 9.35 10.31
C THR A 144 -10.45 9.62 11.82
N PRO A 145 -10.10 10.84 12.25
CA PRO A 145 -9.97 11.16 13.68
C PRO A 145 -11.32 11.18 14.42
N LEU A 146 -12.40 11.59 13.73
CA LEU A 146 -13.72 11.85 14.33
C LEU A 146 -14.63 10.61 14.45
N ARG A 147 -14.35 9.54 13.71
CA ARG A 147 -15.11 8.28 13.76
C ARG A 147 -14.12 7.15 14.04
N MET A 148 -13.96 6.84 15.32
CA MET A 148 -13.04 5.81 15.79
C MET A 148 -13.23 4.54 14.96
N GLY A 149 -12.21 4.17 14.18
CA GLY A 149 -12.21 2.96 13.37
C GLY A 149 -12.91 3.03 12.02
N PHE A 150 -12.99 4.18 11.33
CA PHE A 150 -13.37 4.25 9.91
C PHE A 150 -12.27 4.90 9.05
N SER A 151 -12.05 4.36 7.85
CA SER A 151 -11.18 4.98 6.84
C SER A 151 -11.93 5.99 5.97
N LYS A 152 -11.25 7.01 5.47
CA LYS A 152 -11.69 7.88 4.37
C LYS A 152 -11.65 7.07 3.08
N ARG A 153 -12.50 7.45 2.11
CA ARG A 153 -12.48 6.84 0.78
C ARG A 153 -11.39 7.46 -0.09
N LEU A 154 -10.16 7.00 0.07
CA LEU A 154 -9.00 7.45 -0.70
C LEU A 154 -8.51 6.34 -1.64
N LEU A 155 -7.88 6.70 -2.75
CA LEU A 155 -7.27 5.74 -3.66
C LEU A 155 -5.88 6.20 -4.05
N PHE A 156 -4.95 5.25 -4.16
CA PHE A 156 -3.59 5.47 -4.63
C PHE A 156 -3.23 4.42 -5.68
N VAL A 157 -2.55 4.85 -6.75
CA VAL A 157 -1.87 3.95 -7.69
C VAL A 157 -0.38 4.08 -7.44
N VAL A 158 0.25 2.98 -7.09
CA VAL A 158 1.70 2.85 -6.90
C VAL A 158 2.27 2.18 -8.14
N GLY A 159 3.24 2.82 -8.78
CA GLY A 159 3.89 2.30 -9.98
C GLY A 159 4.91 1.20 -9.65
N PRO A 160 5.44 0.51 -10.69
CA PRO A 160 6.45 -0.54 -10.55
C PRO A 160 7.75 -0.11 -9.84
N ASP A 161 8.05 1.19 -9.82
CA ASP A 161 9.19 1.79 -9.12
C ASP A 161 8.95 1.99 -7.61
N GLY A 162 7.73 1.71 -7.13
CA GLY A 162 7.32 1.90 -5.74
C GLY A 162 6.91 3.34 -5.40
N LYS A 163 6.72 4.21 -6.39
CA LYS A 163 6.27 5.59 -6.18
C LYS A 163 4.78 5.75 -6.45
N VAL A 164 4.14 6.69 -5.77
CA VAL A 164 2.75 7.07 -6.03
C VAL A 164 2.66 7.74 -7.39
N ALA A 165 1.96 7.12 -8.33
CA ALA A 165 1.73 7.64 -9.68
C ALA A 165 0.46 8.48 -9.79
N TYR A 166 -0.53 8.19 -8.95
CA TYR A 166 -1.82 8.87 -8.90
C TYR A 166 -2.44 8.75 -7.51
N LYS A 167 -3.23 9.75 -7.11
CA LYS A 167 -4.10 9.67 -5.93
C LYS A 167 -5.45 10.33 -6.18
N ALA A 168 -6.50 9.80 -5.55
CA ALA A 168 -7.84 10.39 -5.51
C ALA A 168 -8.29 10.57 -4.05
N THR A 169 -8.58 11.81 -3.66
CA THR A 169 -8.87 12.20 -2.28
C THR A 169 -10.05 13.18 -2.22
N PRO A 170 -11.33 12.73 -2.21
CA PRO A 170 -11.77 11.33 -2.17
C PRO A 170 -11.83 10.66 -3.55
N PHE A 171 -11.88 9.33 -3.58
CA PHE A 171 -12.32 8.60 -4.77
C PHE A 171 -13.84 8.69 -4.92
N ARG A 172 -14.31 9.09 -6.11
CA ARG A 172 -15.74 9.31 -6.40
C ARG A 172 -16.38 8.02 -6.92
N GLN A 173 -16.76 7.11 -6.03
CA GLN A 173 -17.24 5.76 -6.39
C GLN A 173 -18.50 5.72 -7.27
N SER A 174 -19.21 6.83 -7.43
CA SER A 174 -20.43 6.94 -8.24
C SER A 174 -20.20 7.69 -9.56
N SER A 175 -18.96 8.06 -9.89
CA SER A 175 -18.61 8.80 -11.11
C SER A 175 -17.86 7.90 -12.08
N ALA A 176 -18.37 7.79 -13.32
CA ALA A 176 -17.70 7.05 -14.38
C ALA A 176 -16.32 7.66 -14.71
N GLU A 177 -16.21 8.98 -14.66
CA GLU A 177 -14.97 9.72 -14.91
C GLU A 177 -13.86 9.29 -13.94
N ALA A 178 -14.19 8.99 -12.68
CA ALA A 178 -13.21 8.52 -11.71
C ALA A 178 -12.61 7.14 -12.08
N TYR A 179 -13.38 6.27 -12.73
CA TYR A 179 -12.88 4.98 -13.23
C TYR A 179 -12.05 5.17 -14.50
N THR A 180 -12.42 6.10 -15.37
CA THR A 180 -11.59 6.49 -16.53
C THR A 180 -10.24 7.06 -16.10
N GLU A 181 -10.23 7.96 -15.12
CA GLU A 181 -9.00 8.52 -14.53
C GLU A 181 -8.12 7.42 -13.93
N LEU A 182 -8.73 6.45 -13.23
CA LEU A 182 -8.02 5.30 -12.66
C LEU A 182 -7.39 4.42 -13.74
N ALA A 183 -8.13 4.10 -14.79
CA ALA A 183 -7.61 3.32 -15.92
C ALA A 183 -6.39 4.01 -16.55
N GLN A 184 -6.51 5.30 -16.86
CA GLN A 184 -5.41 6.10 -17.42
C GLN A 184 -4.18 6.13 -16.51
N ALA A 185 -4.39 6.22 -15.18
CA ALA A 185 -3.31 6.19 -14.21
C ALA A 185 -2.58 4.84 -14.18
N ILE A 186 -3.33 3.73 -14.26
CA ILE A 186 -2.77 2.36 -14.31
C ILE A 186 -1.99 2.16 -15.61
N ASP A 187 -2.58 2.50 -16.77
CA ASP A 187 -1.97 2.29 -18.09
C ASP A 187 -0.65 3.05 -18.24
N LYS A 188 -0.59 4.27 -17.69
CA LYS A 188 0.59 5.13 -17.71
C LYS A 188 1.80 4.50 -17.01
N VAL A 189 1.58 3.64 -16.03
CA VAL A 189 2.66 2.98 -15.26
C VAL A 189 2.83 1.51 -15.55
N ALA A 190 1.80 0.83 -16.09
CA ALA A 190 1.88 -0.56 -16.50
C ALA A 190 2.68 -0.76 -17.81
N SER A 191 2.82 0.29 -18.62
CA SER A 191 3.53 0.27 -19.91
C SER A 191 5.04 0.56 -19.80
N LYS A 192 5.59 0.60 -18.58
CA LYS A 192 7.00 0.91 -18.29
C LYS A 192 7.66 -0.24 -17.55
#